data_AF-A0A0N0TSZ5-F1
#
_entry.id   AF-A0A0N0TSZ5-F1
#
_cell.length_a   1.000
_cell.length_b   1.000
_cell.length_c   1.000
_cell.angle_alpha   90.00
_cell.angle_beta   90.00
_cell.angle_gamma   90.00
#
_symmetry.space_group_name_H-M   'P 1'
#
loop_
_entity.id
_entity.type
_entity.pdbx_description
1 polymer ?
#
loop_
_entity_poly.entity_id
_entity_poly.type
_entity_poly.pdbx_seq_one_letter_code
_entity_poly.pdbx_strand_id
1 'polypeptide(L)'
;MGATEFRYTVDGVTTAVPVGPDGTATIRWTPAHAGDQYFRVTSRTAAGVESSPTSYQFRVFDNPGVTSPDYPASEYSRWREGSFTFTSNQLGATEFRYTVDGVTTAVPVGPDGTATIR
;
A
#
# COMPACT_ATOMS: atom_id res chain seq x y z
N MET A 1 -32.61 -17.14 0.63
CA MET A 1 -32.56 -15.74 1.10
C MET A 1 -31.16 -15.21 0.83
N GLY A 2 -31.03 -14.03 0.23
CA GLY A 2 -29.73 -13.41 -0.04
C GLY A 2 -29.10 -12.83 1.23
N ALA A 3 -27.80 -12.51 1.15
CA ALA A 3 -27.14 -11.71 2.17
C ALA A 3 -27.69 -10.28 2.16
N THR A 4 -27.75 -9.65 3.33
CA THR A 4 -28.10 -8.24 3.51
C THR A 4 -26.91 -7.41 3.98
N GLU A 5 -25.90 -8.06 4.55
CA GLU A 5 -24.69 -7.41 5.06
C GLU A 5 -23.46 -8.28 4.76
N PHE A 6 -22.34 -7.62 4.46
CA PHE A 6 -21.00 -8.21 4.55
C PHE A 6 -20.31 -7.72 5.81
N ARG A 7 -19.56 -8.60 6.46
CA ARG A 7 -18.67 -8.27 7.57
C ARG A 7 -17.26 -8.55 7.14
N TYR A 8 -16.39 -7.54 7.19
CA TYR A 8 -14.97 -7.72 6.92
C TYR A 8 -14.15 -7.42 8.16
N THR A 9 -13.11 -8.21 8.38
CA THR A 9 -12.11 -8.02 9.43
C THR A 9 -10.77 -7.75 8.78
N VAL A 10 -10.14 -6.65 9.17
CA VAL A 10 -8.76 -6.26 8.84
C VAL A 10 -8.14 -5.60 10.07
N ASP A 11 -6.86 -5.85 10.33
CA ASP A 11 -6.14 -5.33 11.51
C ASP A 11 -6.84 -5.64 12.85
N GLY A 12 -7.54 -6.78 12.91
CA GLY A 12 -8.33 -7.19 14.08
C GLY A 12 -9.65 -6.43 14.27
N VAL A 13 -9.97 -5.46 13.40
CA VAL A 13 -11.20 -4.66 13.46
C VAL A 13 -12.23 -5.24 12.50
N THR A 14 -13.40 -5.60 13.03
CA THR A 14 -14.54 -6.06 12.22
C THR A 14 -15.49 -4.91 11.93
N THR A 15 -15.79 -4.69 10.65
CA THR A 15 -16.73 -3.67 10.17
C THR A 15 -17.81 -4.33 9.33
N ALA A 16 -19.02 -3.79 9.41
CA ALA A 16 -20.19 -4.27 8.69
C ALA A 16 -20.60 -3.26 7.61
N VAL A 17 -20.92 -3.74 6.41
CA VAL A 17 -21.36 -2.93 5.28
C VAL A 17 -22.58 -3.55 4.61
N PRO A 18 -23.56 -2.74 4.19
CA PRO A 18 -24.75 -3.27 3.51
C PRO A 18 -24.37 -3.88 2.16
N VAL A 19 -25.11 -4.91 1.77
CA VAL A 19 -25.05 -5.45 0.40
C VAL A 19 -25.75 -4.48 -0.55
N GLY A 20 -25.05 -4.08 -1.61
CA GLY A 20 -25.56 -3.21 -2.65
C GLY A 20 -26.65 -3.86 -3.51
N PRO A 21 -27.33 -3.07 -4.36
CA PRO A 21 -28.44 -3.56 -5.19
C PRO A 21 -28.02 -4.64 -6.21
N ASP A 22 -26.74 -4.71 -6.55
CA ASP A 22 -26.13 -5.70 -7.44
C ASP A 22 -25.58 -6.93 -6.68
N GLY A 23 -25.75 -6.97 -5.36
CA GLY A 23 -25.21 -8.04 -4.52
C GLY A 23 -23.76 -7.84 -4.07
N THR A 24 -23.16 -6.67 -4.31
CA THR A 24 -21.75 -6.39 -3.98
C THR A 24 -21.59 -5.26 -2.96
N ALA A 25 -20.39 -5.11 -2.40
CA ALA A 25 -20.03 -3.95 -1.59
C ALA A 25 -18.58 -3.54 -1.89
N THR A 26 -18.33 -2.23 -1.95
CA THR A 26 -17.00 -1.65 -2.16
C THR A 26 -16.58 -0.89 -0.92
N ILE A 27 -15.38 -1.16 -0.42
CA ILE A 27 -14.79 -0.47 0.73
C ILE A 27 -13.57 0.34 0.31
N ARG A 28 -13.26 1.39 1.08
CA ARG A 28 -11.96 2.08 1.02
C ARG A 28 -11.24 1.81 2.33
N TRP A 29 -10.03 1.29 2.24
CA TRP A 29 -9.19 1.01 3.40
C TRP A 29 -7.78 1.51 3.14
N THR A 30 -7.18 2.14 4.15
CA THR A 30 -5.81 2.63 4.12
C THR A 30 -5.01 1.79 5.13
N PRO A 31 -3.93 1.09 4.70
CA PRO A 31 -3.09 0.35 5.60
C PRO A 31 -2.47 1.24 6.67
N ALA A 32 -2.41 0.75 7.91
CA ALA A 32 -1.68 1.40 9.00
C ALA A 32 -0.19 0.99 9.03
N HIS A 33 0.15 -0.14 8.41
CA HIS A 33 1.53 -0.66 8.37
C HIS A 33 1.79 -1.46 7.08
N ALA A 34 3.07 -1.60 6.73
CA ALA A 34 3.53 -2.51 5.70
C ALA A 34 3.52 -3.97 6.18
N GLY A 35 3.83 -4.87 5.27
CA GLY A 35 3.86 -6.31 5.52
C GLY A 35 2.61 -7.03 5.04
N ASP A 36 2.43 -8.25 5.52
CA ASP A 36 1.31 -9.11 5.14
C ASP A 36 0.02 -8.60 5.79
N GLN A 37 -1.00 -8.51 4.95
CA GLN A 37 -2.34 -8.07 5.29
C GLN A 37 -3.32 -9.21 5.08
N TYR A 38 -4.29 -9.33 5.98
CA TYR A 38 -5.31 -10.37 5.93
C TYR A 38 -6.69 -9.74 6.04
N PHE A 39 -7.48 -9.89 4.98
CA PHE A 39 -8.90 -9.58 4.99
C PHE A 39 -9.68 -10.86 5.19
N ARG A 40 -10.53 -10.90 6.21
CA ARG A 40 -11.50 -11.99 6.41
C ARG A 40 -12.90 -11.45 6.17
N VAL A 41 -13.69 -12.10 5.32
CA VAL A 41 -15.04 -11.63 4.96
C VAL A 41 -16.07 -12.73 5.25
N THR A 42 -17.19 -12.37 5.89
CA THR A 42 -18.40 -13.19 6.00
C THR A 42 -19.60 -12.43 5.45
N SER A 43 -20.67 -13.15 5.12
CA SER A 43 -21.96 -12.58 4.72
C SER A 43 -23.03 -12.95 5.74
N ARG A 44 -24.03 -12.09 5.92
CA ARG A 44 -25.13 -12.31 6.86
C ARG A 44 -26.47 -12.06 6.15
N THR A 45 -27.40 -12.99 6.30
CA THR A 45 -28.78 -12.88 5.77
C THR A 45 -29.67 -12.04 6.69
N ALA A 46 -30.85 -11.63 6.19
CA ALA A 46 -31.87 -10.95 6.99
C ALA A 46 -32.33 -11.76 8.22
N ALA A 47 -32.28 -13.10 8.14
CA ALA A 47 -32.58 -14.01 9.23
C ALA A 47 -31.43 -14.16 10.25
N GLY A 48 -30.32 -13.44 10.06
CA GLY A 48 -29.16 -13.47 10.95
C GLY A 48 -28.21 -14.65 10.74
N VAL A 49 -28.44 -15.49 9.72
CA VAL A 49 -27.54 -16.61 9.38
C VAL A 49 -26.27 -16.06 8.74
N GLU A 50 -25.11 -16.46 9.28
CA GLU A 50 -23.78 -16.06 8.81
C GLU A 50 -23.13 -17.17 7.98
N SER A 51 -22.39 -16.80 6.92
CA SER A 51 -21.62 -17.74 6.12
C SER A 51 -20.31 -18.15 6.77
N SER A 52 -19.70 -19.23 6.29
CA SER A 52 -18.27 -19.47 6.51
C SER A 52 -17.43 -18.28 6.01
N PRO A 53 -16.26 -18.01 6.62
CA PRO A 53 -15.39 -16.93 6.21
C PRO A 53 -14.60 -17.24 4.94
N THR A 54 -14.31 -16.21 4.16
CA THR A 54 -13.27 -16.21 3.13
C THR A 54 -12.11 -15.33 3.58
N SER A 55 -10.88 -15.79 3.40
CA SER A 55 -9.68 -15.01 3.70
C SER A 55 -8.98 -14.60 2.40
N TYR A 56 -8.54 -13.35 2.35
CA TYR A 56 -7.73 -12.79 1.27
C TYR A 56 -6.45 -12.19 1.87
N GLN A 57 -5.31 -12.68 1.41
CA GLN A 57 -3.99 -12.22 1.84
C GLN A 57 -3.33 -11.42 0.72
N PHE A 58 -2.71 -10.30 1.08
CA PHE A 58 -1.86 -9.51 0.19
C PHE A 58 -0.76 -8.83 0.99
N ARG A 59 0.22 -8.23 0.31
CA ARG A 59 1.35 -7.57 0.95
C ARG A 59 1.39 -6.08 0.61
N VAL A 60 1.55 -5.26 1.64
CA VAL A 60 1.78 -3.81 1.53
C VAL A 60 3.28 -3.57 1.66
N PHE A 61 3.82 -2.74 0.77
CA PHE A 61 5.23 -2.36 0.77
C PHE A 61 5.36 -0.87 1.09
N ASP A 62 6.35 -0.51 1.90
CA ASP A 62 6.71 0.85 2.30
C ASP A 62 8.10 1.28 1.82
N ASN A 63 8.83 0.39 1.13
CA ASN A 63 10.12 0.74 0.56
C ASN A 63 10.00 1.92 -0.41
N PRO A 64 10.95 2.87 -0.41
CA PRO A 64 10.91 3.98 -1.33
C PRO A 64 11.11 3.49 -2.78
N GLY A 65 10.35 4.06 -3.70
CA GLY A 65 10.64 3.94 -5.12
C GLY A 65 11.89 4.73 -5.49
N VAL A 66 12.70 4.21 -6.41
CA VAL A 66 13.89 4.91 -6.94
C VAL A 66 13.85 4.83 -8.45
N THR A 67 13.98 5.98 -9.11
CA THR A 67 14.07 6.07 -10.58
C THR A 67 15.17 7.04 -10.99
N SER A 68 15.74 6.84 -12.17
CA SER A 68 16.71 7.77 -12.76
C SER A 68 16.55 7.78 -14.28
N PRO A 69 16.41 8.96 -14.91
CA PRO A 69 16.45 9.07 -16.36
C PRO A 69 17.87 8.92 -16.93
N ASP A 70 18.89 9.14 -16.09
CA ASP A 70 20.31 9.06 -16.47
C ASP A 70 20.88 7.66 -16.28
N TYR A 71 20.33 6.94 -15.30
CA TYR A 71 20.70 5.59 -14.88
C TYR A 71 19.49 4.65 -14.82
N PRO A 72 18.85 4.34 -15.96
CA PRO A 72 17.73 3.41 -16.00
C PRO A 72 18.09 2.06 -15.39
N ALA A 73 17.17 1.52 -14.57
CA ALA A 73 17.37 0.26 -13.88
C ALA A 73 17.54 -0.88 -14.90
N SER A 74 18.53 -1.75 -14.68
CA SER A 74 18.84 -2.90 -15.54
C SER A 74 19.37 -2.56 -16.94
N GLU A 75 19.83 -1.33 -17.16
CA GLU A 75 20.39 -0.89 -18.45
C GLU A 75 21.81 -0.32 -18.31
N TYR A 76 22.60 -0.43 -19.38
CA TYR A 76 23.91 0.22 -19.43
C TYR A 76 23.74 1.72 -19.62
N SER A 77 24.42 2.49 -18.78
CA SER A 77 24.38 3.94 -18.79
C SER A 77 25.75 4.52 -19.10
N ARG A 78 25.77 5.74 -19.65
CA ARG A 78 27.04 6.45 -19.88
C ARG A 78 27.59 6.93 -18.54
N TRP A 79 28.91 6.93 -18.42
CA TRP A 79 29.59 7.52 -17.26
C TRP A 79 29.46 9.04 -17.29
N ARG A 80 28.52 9.60 -16.52
CA ARG A 80 28.28 11.05 -16.42
C ARG A 80 27.83 11.44 -15.02
N GLU A 81 27.38 12.67 -14.82
CA GLU A 81 26.55 13.04 -13.68
C GLU A 81 25.09 12.72 -14.03
N GLY A 82 24.28 12.32 -13.04
CA GLY A 82 22.89 11.99 -13.28
C GLY A 82 22.04 12.12 -12.04
N SER A 83 20.73 12.14 -12.23
CA SER A 83 19.76 12.41 -11.17
C SER A 83 19.03 11.16 -10.71
N PHE A 84 18.66 11.11 -9.43
CA PHE A 84 17.78 10.07 -8.88
C PHE A 84 16.58 10.71 -8.20
N THR A 85 15.40 10.18 -8.49
CA THR A 85 14.14 10.57 -7.83
C THR A 85 13.70 9.44 -6.90
N PHE A 86 13.49 9.79 -5.64
CA PHE A 86 12.92 8.95 -4.62
C PHE A 86 11.43 9.24 -4.46
N THR A 87 10.63 8.20 -4.29
CA THR A 87 9.18 8.30 -4.03
C THR A 87 8.85 7.57 -2.74
N SER A 88 8.14 8.23 -1.82
CA SER A 88 7.72 7.60 -0.58
C SER A 88 6.49 6.74 -0.82
N ASN A 89 6.56 5.48 -0.39
CA ASN A 89 5.40 4.60 -0.27
C ASN A 89 4.90 4.50 1.18
N GLN A 90 5.53 5.23 2.10
CA GLN A 90 5.16 5.29 3.52
C GLN A 90 4.41 6.58 3.82
N LEU A 91 3.21 6.45 4.41
CA LEU A 91 2.43 7.59 4.85
C LEU A 91 3.19 8.36 5.95
N GLY A 92 3.32 9.68 5.78
CA GLY A 92 3.99 10.54 6.76
C GLY A 92 5.51 10.45 6.78
N ALA A 93 6.15 9.84 5.76
CA ALA A 93 7.60 9.87 5.65
C ALA A 93 8.13 11.31 5.59
N THR A 94 9.20 11.60 6.33
CA THR A 94 9.78 12.94 6.44
C THR A 94 11.14 13.06 5.76
N GLU A 95 11.87 11.95 5.61
CA GLU A 95 13.19 11.91 5.01
C GLU A 95 13.40 10.64 4.19
N PHE A 96 14.22 10.74 3.14
CA PHE A 96 14.87 9.60 2.49
C PHE A 96 16.33 9.56 2.92
N ARG A 97 16.86 8.35 3.16
CA ARG A 97 18.29 8.13 3.35
C ARG A 97 18.81 7.28 2.20
N TYR A 98 19.93 7.70 1.63
CA TYR A 98 20.59 6.98 0.55
C TYR A 98 22.09 6.87 0.86
N THR A 99 22.73 5.85 0.29
CA THR A 99 24.18 5.63 0.46
C THR A 99 24.84 5.49 -0.90
N VAL A 100 25.88 6.29 -1.14
CA VAL A 100 26.72 6.23 -2.35
C VAL A 100 28.17 6.15 -1.89
N ASP A 101 28.93 5.20 -2.43
CA ASP A 101 30.33 4.97 -2.07
C ASP A 101 30.59 4.88 -0.55
N GLY A 102 29.62 4.32 0.19
CA GLY A 102 29.68 4.17 1.65
C GLY A 102 29.33 5.43 2.45
N VAL A 103 29.01 6.55 1.81
CA VAL A 103 28.56 7.79 2.46
C VAL A 103 27.04 7.83 2.50
N THR A 104 26.47 7.87 3.70
CA THR A 104 25.02 8.00 3.90
C THR A 104 24.60 9.46 4.02
N THR A 105 23.62 9.86 3.21
CA THR A 105 23.05 11.20 3.19
C THR A 105 21.53 11.13 3.37
N ALA A 106 20.95 12.15 4.00
CA ALA A 106 19.51 12.30 4.16
C ALA A 106 19.00 13.51 3.37
N VAL A 107 17.83 13.37 2.75
CA VAL A 107 17.10 14.45 2.08
C VAL A 107 15.65 14.47 2.53
N PRO A 108 15.05 15.64 2.75
CA PRO A 108 13.65 15.72 3.17
C PRO A 108 12.72 15.20 2.07
N VAL A 109 11.61 14.59 2.47
CA VAL A 109 10.51 14.23 1.57
C VAL A 109 9.76 15.52 1.20
N GLY A 110 9.63 15.77 -0.10
CA GLY A 110 8.87 16.90 -0.62
C GLY A 110 7.36 16.78 -0.35
N PRO A 111 6.61 17.87 -0.53
CA PRO A 111 5.17 17.89 -0.28
C PRO A 111 4.37 16.94 -1.18
N ASP A 112 4.93 16.53 -2.31
CA ASP A 112 4.37 15.54 -3.24
C ASP A 112 4.81 14.10 -2.94
N GLY A 113 5.53 13.88 -1.83
CA GLY A 113 6.05 12.58 -1.44
C GLY A 113 7.34 12.20 -2.16
N THR A 114 8.01 13.13 -2.85
CA THR A 114 9.23 12.84 -3.62
C THR A 114 10.45 13.67 -3.21
N ALA A 115 11.64 13.22 -3.59
CA ALA A 115 12.87 14.01 -3.52
C ALA A 115 13.77 13.68 -4.71
N THR A 116 14.50 14.67 -5.24
CA THR A 116 15.47 14.45 -6.32
C THR A 116 16.87 14.86 -5.87
N ILE A 117 17.85 13.99 -6.13
CA ILE A 117 19.27 14.23 -5.90
C ILE A 117 20.06 14.18 -7.22
N ARG A 118 21.27 14.71 -7.21
CA ARG A 118 22.26 14.68 -8.31
C ARG A 118 23.61 14.23 -7.77
#